data_AF-A0A6A3FT56-F1
#
_entry.id   AF-A0A6A3FT56-F1
#
_cell.length_a   1.000
_cell.length_b   1.000
_cell.length_c   1.000
_cell.angle_alpha   90.00
_cell.angle_beta   90.00
_cell.angle_gamma   90.00
#
_symmetry.space_group_name_H-M   'P 1'
#
loop_
_entity.id
_entity.type
_entity.pdbx_description
1 polymer ?
#
loop_
_entity_poly.entity_id
_entity_poly.type
_entity_poly.pdbx_seq_one_letter_code
_entity_poly.pdbx_strand_id
1 'polypeptide(L)'
;MEMYATGIIDPVDDGLVRKMLPSVVANLFLGNLDYVYCGQMRKLSFMLEKRYKESKTRGAPNKSSTCVTCTSPVGRRLGDFGKATSTYKLCFGFVCSACKIVRKLSFVDPDLKLIQRKVTFCAACYSEVTSMRAIDIARAKLSDLQHGMSRTGAPSFSSSCNSSETSYSTQS
;
A
#
# COMPACT_ATOMS: atom_id res chain seq x y z
N MET A 1 16.43 7.77 5.14
CA MET A 1 15.90 8.53 3.98
C MET A 1 15.29 9.77 4.58
N GLU A 2 15.92 10.91 4.33
CA GLU A 2 15.48 12.22 4.80
C GLU A 2 14.83 12.93 3.62
N MET A 3 13.69 13.58 3.85
CA MET A 3 12.90 14.24 2.82
C MET A 3 12.66 15.68 3.27
N TYR A 4 13.16 16.63 2.50
CA TYR A 4 12.97 18.06 2.74
C TYR A 4 11.99 18.59 1.70
N ALA A 5 10.94 19.27 2.15
CA ALA A 5 9.95 19.90 1.29
C ALA A 5 9.70 21.32 1.78
N THR A 6 9.71 22.27 0.85
CA THR A 6 9.41 23.68 1.09
C THR A 6 8.32 24.12 0.13
N GLY A 7 7.36 24.91 0.62
CA GLY A 7 6.30 25.49 -0.21
C GLY A 7 5.97 26.90 0.27
N ILE A 8 5.61 27.77 -0.68
CA ILE A 8 5.11 29.12 -0.40
C ILE A 8 3.61 29.10 -0.66
N ILE A 9 2.83 29.57 0.31
CA ILE A 9 1.38 29.71 0.19
C ILE A 9 1.05 31.15 0.54
N ASP A 10 0.46 31.89 -0.40
CA ASP A 10 0.00 33.25 -0.16
C ASP A 10 -1.50 33.24 0.16
N PRO A 11 -1.90 33.45 1.43
CA PRO A 11 -3.29 33.71 1.75
C PRO A 11 -3.62 35.11 1.24
N VAL A 12 -4.54 35.16 0.27
CA VAL A 12 -5.01 36.39 -0.41
C VAL A 12 -5.54 37.44 0.56
N ASP A 13 -5.95 37.06 1.79
CA ASP A 13 -6.36 37.98 2.85
C ASP A 13 -5.33 38.11 3.98
N ASP A 14 -5.27 39.31 4.58
CA ASP A 14 -4.44 39.62 5.76
C ASP A 14 -5.19 39.36 7.08
N GLY A 15 -6.27 38.59 7.00
CA GLY A 15 -7.21 38.35 8.08
C GLY A 15 -6.87 37.12 8.92
N LEU A 16 -7.91 36.51 9.50
CA LEU A 16 -7.77 35.33 10.35
C LEU A 16 -7.15 34.14 9.59
N VAL A 17 -7.35 34.05 8.27
CA VAL A 17 -6.83 32.97 7.43
C VAL A 17 -5.30 32.97 7.44
N ARG A 18 -4.65 34.12 7.26
CA ARG A 18 -3.18 34.21 7.31
C ARG A 18 -2.59 33.82 8.67
N LYS A 19 -3.30 34.09 9.78
CA LYS A 19 -2.86 33.72 11.13
C LYS A 19 -3.02 32.23 11.44
N MET A 20 -4.05 31.58 10.90
CA MET A 20 -4.27 30.14 11.10
C MET A 20 -3.52 29.28 10.09
N LEU A 21 -3.16 29.82 8.93
CA LEU A 21 -2.51 29.12 7.84
C LEU A 21 -1.23 28.38 8.27
N PRO A 22 -0.29 28.96 9.06
CA PRO A 22 0.92 28.24 9.46
C PRO A 22 0.64 26.94 10.21
N SER A 23 -0.36 26.91 11.10
CA SER A 23 -0.75 25.71 11.84
C SER A 23 -1.41 24.67 10.94
N VAL A 24 -2.28 25.10 10.02
CA VAL A 24 -2.91 24.20 9.03
C VAL A 24 -1.87 23.60 8.11
N VAL A 25 -0.93 24.41 7.63
CA VAL A 25 0.15 24.00 6.73
C VAL A 25 1.14 23.10 7.46
N ALA A 26 1.54 23.43 8.70
CA ALA A 26 2.39 22.57 9.52
C ALA A 26 1.74 21.20 9.76
N ASN A 27 0.45 21.16 10.08
CA ASN A 27 -0.29 19.91 10.24
C ASN A 27 -0.39 19.12 8.93
N LEU A 28 -0.58 19.79 7.79
CA LEU A 28 -0.56 19.16 6.48
C LEU A 28 0.83 18.55 6.20
N PHE A 29 1.91 19.30 6.39
CA PHE A 29 3.28 18.83 6.15
C PHE A 29 3.69 17.70 7.10
N LEU A 30 3.40 17.82 8.39
CA LEU A 30 3.74 16.80 9.38
C LEU A 30 2.88 15.54 9.23
N GLY A 31 1.58 15.72 8.94
CA GLY A 31 0.68 14.61 8.64
C GLY A 31 1.17 13.77 7.45
N ASN A 32 1.78 14.40 6.44
CA ASN A 32 2.38 13.74 5.28
C ASN A 32 3.53 12.77 5.62
N LEU A 33 4.20 12.92 6.77
CA LEU A 33 5.30 12.02 7.15
C LEU A 33 4.78 10.63 7.56
N ASP A 34 3.60 10.55 8.16
CA ASP A 34 2.93 9.27 8.47
C ASP A 34 2.50 8.53 7.19
N TYR A 35 2.35 9.24 6.06
CA TYR A 35 2.03 8.62 4.78
C TYR A 35 3.20 7.83 4.20
N VAL A 36 4.42 7.96 4.70
CA VAL A 36 5.54 7.13 4.21
C VAL A 36 5.24 5.66 4.46
N TYR A 37 4.82 5.29 5.68
CA TYR A 37 4.47 3.91 5.99
C TYR A 37 3.25 3.44 5.16
N CYS A 38 2.19 4.25 5.15
CA CYS A 38 0.97 3.96 4.37
C CYS A 38 1.27 3.79 2.88
N GLY A 39 2.14 4.63 2.33
CA GLY A 39 2.63 4.58 0.96
C GLY A 39 3.34 3.27 0.68
N GLN A 40 4.29 2.86 1.53
CA GLN A 40 4.99 1.59 1.39
C GLN A 40 4.04 0.38 1.46
N MET A 41 3.05 0.41 2.36
CA MET A 41 2.03 -0.65 2.41
C MET A 41 1.18 -0.68 1.13
N ARG A 42 0.86 0.49 0.57
CA ARG A 42 0.11 0.59 -0.68
C ARG A 42 0.91 0.08 -1.89
N LYS A 43 2.23 0.28 -1.92
CA LYS A 43 3.12 -0.34 -2.92
C LYS A 43 3.08 -1.87 -2.83
N LEU A 44 3.19 -2.41 -1.61
CA LEU A 44 3.10 -3.85 -1.35
C LEU A 44 1.75 -4.42 -1.77
N SER A 45 0.63 -3.78 -1.42
CA SER A 45 -0.70 -4.22 -1.83
C SER A 45 -0.87 -4.22 -3.35
N PHE A 46 -0.41 -3.16 -4.05
CA PHE A 46 -0.48 -3.09 -5.50
C PHE A 46 0.32 -4.22 -6.17
N MET A 47 1.56 -4.42 -5.74
CA MET A 47 2.42 -5.44 -6.35
C MET A 47 1.95 -6.85 -6.03
N LEU A 48 1.36 -7.08 -4.85
CA LEU A 48 0.68 -8.32 -4.51
C LEU A 48 -0.44 -8.65 -5.50
N GLU A 49 -1.35 -7.69 -5.73
CA GLU A 49 -2.48 -7.86 -6.66
C GLU A 49 -2.00 -8.09 -8.10
N LYS A 50 -1.01 -7.31 -8.55
CA LYS A 50 -0.42 -7.45 -9.89
C LYS A 50 0.16 -8.85 -10.09
N ARG A 51 1.01 -9.32 -9.17
CA ARG A 51 1.61 -10.65 -9.24
C ARG A 51 0.58 -11.78 -9.13
N TYR A 52 -0.49 -11.60 -8.35
CA TYR A 52 -1.58 -12.56 -8.25
C TYR A 52 -2.38 -12.67 -9.57
N LYS A 53 -2.63 -11.55 -10.25
CA LYS A 53 -3.23 -11.54 -11.59
C LYS A 53 -2.31 -12.26 -12.60
N GLU A 54 -1.01 -11.95 -12.58
CA GLU A 54 0.01 -12.57 -13.43
C GLU A 54 0.17 -14.08 -13.15
N SER A 55 0.03 -14.54 -11.90
CA SER A 55 0.16 -15.96 -11.58
C SER A 55 -1.03 -16.78 -12.03
N LYS A 56 -2.23 -16.20 -12.04
CA LYS A 56 -3.45 -16.90 -12.50
C LYS A 56 -3.35 -17.33 -13.96
N THR A 57 -2.51 -16.67 -14.76
CA THR A 57 -2.27 -17.02 -16.17
C THR A 57 -1.09 -17.98 -16.37
N ARG A 58 -0.19 -18.15 -15.39
CA ARG A 58 1.08 -18.89 -15.52
C ARG A 58 1.09 -20.31 -14.92
N GLY A 59 -0.04 -20.80 -14.41
CA GLY A 59 -0.16 -22.15 -13.84
C GLY A 59 0.55 -22.31 -12.48
N ALA A 60 0.47 -23.51 -11.90
CA ALA A 60 1.03 -23.78 -10.57
C ALA A 60 2.56 -23.83 -10.59
N PRO A 61 3.27 -23.05 -9.77
CA PRO A 61 4.73 -23.07 -9.73
C PRO A 61 5.26 -24.41 -9.19
N ASN A 62 6.37 -24.87 -9.78
CA ASN A 62 7.07 -26.07 -9.36
C ASN A 62 7.56 -25.94 -7.91
N LYS A 63 7.21 -26.93 -7.08
CA LYS A 63 7.37 -26.90 -5.62
C LYS A 63 8.77 -27.37 -5.22
N SER A 64 9.82 -26.57 -5.44
CA SER A 64 11.13 -26.85 -4.82
C SER A 64 11.07 -26.49 -3.32
N SER A 65 11.58 -27.35 -2.43
CA SER A 65 11.54 -27.15 -0.95
C SER A 65 12.63 -26.20 -0.42
N THR A 66 13.06 -25.27 -1.26
CA THR A 66 14.26 -24.47 -1.05
C THR A 66 13.87 -23.00 -0.94
N CYS A 67 14.59 -22.22 -0.13
CA CYS A 67 14.32 -20.80 0.02
C CYS A 67 14.64 -20.08 -1.30
N VAL A 68 13.68 -19.34 -1.85
CA VAL A 68 13.85 -18.57 -3.10
C VAL A 68 14.82 -17.40 -2.97
N THR A 69 15.26 -17.05 -1.75
CA THR A 69 16.17 -15.93 -1.49
C THR A 69 17.60 -16.40 -1.25
N CYS A 70 17.81 -17.34 -0.32
CA CYS A 70 19.15 -17.77 0.07
C CYS A 70 19.48 -19.21 -0.32
N THR A 71 18.59 -19.90 -1.05
CA THR A 71 18.74 -21.31 -1.44
C THR A 71 18.92 -22.30 -0.29
N SER A 72 18.73 -21.88 0.97
CA SER A 72 18.78 -22.78 2.11
C SER A 72 17.60 -23.77 2.06
N PRO A 73 17.78 -25.03 2.46
CA PRO A 73 16.66 -25.96 2.62
C PRO A 73 15.66 -25.37 3.63
N VAL A 74 14.39 -25.33 3.27
CA VAL A 74 13.33 -24.91 4.19
C VAL A 74 12.84 -26.16 4.90
N GLY A 75 13.33 -26.38 6.11
CA GLY A 75 13.01 -27.57 6.90
C GLY A 75 11.50 -27.73 7.08
N ARG A 76 10.94 -28.83 6.55
CA ARG A 76 9.62 -29.30 6.96
C ARG A 76 9.75 -29.77 8.40
N ARG A 77 9.08 -29.10 9.35
CA ARG A 77 8.90 -29.70 10.68
C ARG A 77 8.02 -30.94 10.50
N LEU A 78 8.51 -32.08 10.98
CA LEU A 78 7.77 -33.34 11.05
C LEU A 78 6.46 -33.07 11.82
N GLY A 79 5.31 -33.13 11.13
CA GLY A 79 3.98 -32.90 11.71
C GLY A 79 3.09 -31.85 11.02
N ASP A 80 3.58 -31.08 10.05
CA ASP A 80 2.81 -29.97 9.44
C ASP A 80 2.09 -30.34 8.12
N PHE A 81 1.50 -31.54 8.05
CA PHE A 81 0.80 -32.06 6.85
C PHE A 81 -0.51 -31.33 6.48
N GLY A 82 -0.90 -30.29 7.23
CA GLY A 82 -2.17 -29.57 7.03
C GLY A 82 -2.06 -28.05 6.85
N LYS A 83 -0.92 -27.41 7.16
CA LYS A 83 -0.74 -25.98 6.87
C LYS A 83 0.02 -25.85 5.58
N ALA A 84 -0.63 -25.27 4.57
CA ALA A 84 0.03 -24.82 3.36
C ALA A 84 1.31 -24.06 3.76
N THR A 85 2.46 -24.71 3.56
CA THR A 85 3.78 -24.16 3.85
C THR A 85 3.79 -22.78 3.22
N SER A 86 3.92 -21.72 4.03
CA SER A 86 3.52 -20.36 3.63
C SER A 86 4.16 -19.99 2.30
N THR A 87 3.42 -20.12 1.21
CA THR A 87 3.85 -19.68 -0.11
C THR A 87 3.79 -18.17 -0.07
N TYR A 88 4.95 -17.56 -0.30
CA TYR A 88 5.10 -16.12 -0.17
C TYR A 88 4.39 -15.48 -1.35
N LYS A 89 3.51 -14.53 -1.07
CA LYS A 89 2.46 -14.16 -2.03
C LYS A 89 2.96 -13.47 -3.30
N LEU A 90 4.15 -12.84 -3.27
CA LEU A 90 4.79 -12.27 -4.46
C LEU A 90 5.71 -13.25 -5.18
N CYS A 91 6.52 -13.99 -4.42
CA CYS A 91 7.61 -14.81 -4.97
C CYS A 91 7.10 -16.23 -5.37
N PHE A 92 5.88 -16.61 -4.93
CA PHE A 92 5.22 -17.91 -5.13
C PHE A 92 6.06 -19.16 -4.79
N GLY A 93 7.12 -19.00 -4.00
CA GLY A 93 7.96 -20.10 -3.50
C GLY A 93 8.09 -20.05 -1.98
N PHE A 94 8.99 -20.88 -1.42
CA PHE A 94 9.27 -20.90 0.01
C PHE A 94 10.37 -19.91 0.40
N VAL A 95 10.32 -19.44 1.63
CA VAL A 95 11.35 -18.59 2.23
C VAL A 95 11.56 -19.05 3.66
N CYS A 96 12.82 -19.11 4.08
CA CYS A 96 13.18 -19.49 5.44
C CYS A 96 12.77 -18.39 6.43
N SER A 97 12.82 -18.71 7.73
CA SER A 97 12.51 -17.76 8.81
C SER A 97 13.42 -16.53 8.83
N ALA A 98 14.66 -16.65 8.35
CA ALA A 98 15.61 -15.54 8.30
C ALA A 98 15.31 -14.56 7.15
N CYS A 99 14.77 -15.05 6.03
CA CYS A 99 14.50 -14.22 4.85
C CYS A 99 13.03 -13.75 4.77
N LYS A 100 12.16 -14.15 5.72
CA LYS A 100 10.75 -13.75 5.75
C LYS A 100 10.56 -12.36 6.35
N ILE A 101 9.73 -11.55 5.71
CA ILE A 101 9.27 -10.26 6.22
C ILE A 101 7.75 -10.29 6.29
N VAL A 102 7.17 -9.98 7.45
CA VAL A 102 5.71 -9.97 7.67
C VAL A 102 5.25 -8.52 7.80
N ARG A 103 4.23 -8.13 7.01
CA ARG A 103 3.56 -6.83 7.13
C ARG A 103 2.05 -7.00 7.22
N LYS A 104 1.39 -6.08 7.91
CA LYS A 104 -0.07 -5.97 7.90
C LYS A 104 -0.47 -5.08 6.73
N LEU A 105 -1.27 -5.62 5.83
CA LEU A 105 -1.86 -4.89 4.72
C LEU A 105 -3.36 -4.72 4.95
N SER A 106 -3.89 -3.56 4.56
CA SER A 106 -5.31 -3.26 4.58
C SER A 106 -5.92 -3.55 3.22
N PHE A 107 -7.05 -4.23 3.21
CA PHE A 107 -7.86 -4.57 2.04
C PHE A 107 -9.30 -4.14 2.29
N VAL A 108 -10.03 -3.81 1.23
CA VAL A 108 -11.48 -3.59 1.30
C VAL A 108 -12.16 -4.91 0.94
N ASP A 109 -13.09 -5.35 1.78
CA ASP A 109 -13.89 -6.55 1.53
C ASP A 109 -15.12 -6.21 0.64
N PRO A 110 -15.87 -7.24 0.17
CA PRO A 110 -17.08 -7.01 -0.62
C PRO A 110 -18.17 -6.22 0.12
N ASP A 111 -18.14 -6.18 1.45
CA ASP A 111 -19.07 -5.43 2.32
C ASP A 111 -18.60 -3.99 2.57
N LEU A 112 -17.58 -3.51 1.83
CA LEU A 112 -16.96 -2.19 1.92
C LEU A 112 -16.26 -1.91 3.27
N LYS A 113 -15.97 -2.94 4.06
CA LYS A 113 -15.21 -2.83 5.30
C LYS A 113 -13.73 -3.00 5.07
N LEU A 114 -12.94 -2.27 5.85
CA LEU A 114 -11.49 -2.38 5.84
C LEU A 114 -11.05 -3.58 6.71
N ILE A 115 -10.44 -4.59 6.09
CA ILE A 115 -9.85 -5.74 6.77
C ILE A 115 -8.33 -5.65 6.71
N GLN A 116 -7.66 -5.84 7.85
CA GLN A 116 -6.22 -6.00 7.90
C GLN A 116 -5.81 -7.48 7.91
N ARG A 117 -4.86 -7.85 7.05
CA ARG A 117 -4.32 -9.22 6.97
C ARG A 117 -2.80 -9.20 7.07
N LYS A 118 -2.24 -10.15 7.81
CA LYS A 118 -0.79 -10.39 7.81
C LYS A 118 -0.40 -11.06 6.50
N VAL A 119 0.52 -10.46 5.77
CA VAL A 119 1.06 -10.98 4.52
C VAL A 119 2.58 -11.14 4.65
N THR A 120 3.09 -12.25 4.15
CA THR A 120 4.51 -12.58 4.21
C THR A 120 5.17 -12.40 2.85
N PHE A 121 6.32 -11.73 2.86
CA PHE A 121 7.15 -11.39 1.71
C PHE A 121 8.56 -11.99 1.87
N CYS A 122 9.22 -12.32 0.75
CA CYS A 122 10.66 -12.56 0.75
C CYS A 122 11.40 -11.22 0.84
N ALA A 123 12.57 -11.18 1.50
CA ALA A 123 13.35 -9.95 1.66
C ALA A 123 13.66 -9.26 0.32
N ALA A 124 13.97 -10.04 -0.71
CA ALA A 124 14.20 -9.54 -2.08
C ALA A 124 12.98 -8.80 -2.64
N CYS A 125 11.80 -9.43 -2.68
CA CYS A 125 10.59 -8.77 -3.17
C CYS A 125 10.17 -7.59 -2.29
N TYR A 126 10.37 -7.66 -0.98
CA TYR A 126 10.08 -6.52 -0.12
C TYR A 126 10.94 -5.30 -0.50
N SER A 127 12.25 -5.51 -0.67
CA SER A 127 13.19 -4.45 -1.06
C SER A 127 12.89 -3.91 -2.47
N GLU A 128 12.61 -4.80 -3.42
CA GLU A 128 12.20 -4.42 -4.78
C GLU A 128 11.00 -3.47 -4.73
N VAL A 129 9.92 -3.87 -4.04
CA VAL A 129 8.68 -3.09 -4.00
C VAL A 129 8.85 -1.77 -3.26
N THR A 130 9.59 -1.73 -2.15
CA THR A 130 9.77 -0.49 -1.40
C THR A 130 10.63 0.53 -2.14
N SER A 131 11.53 0.07 -3.01
CA SER A 131 12.37 0.89 -3.89
C SER A 131 11.65 1.48 -5.10
N MET A 132 10.48 0.93 -5.48
CA MET A 132 9.69 1.45 -6.60
C MET A 132 9.22 2.89 -6.35
N ARG A 133 9.16 3.71 -7.40
CA ARG A 133 8.61 5.07 -7.29
C ARG A 133 7.10 5.01 -7.06
N ALA A 134 6.62 5.75 -6.06
CA ALA A 134 5.19 5.80 -5.74
C ALA A 134 4.35 6.34 -6.91
N ILE A 135 4.89 7.28 -7.69
CA ILE A 135 4.20 7.87 -8.85
C ILE A 135 3.92 6.83 -9.96
N ASP A 136 4.82 5.88 -10.19
CA ASP A 136 4.63 4.86 -11.22
C ASP A 136 3.51 3.89 -10.82
N ILE A 137 3.46 3.55 -9.54
CA ILE A 137 2.39 2.71 -8.97
C ILE A 137 1.05 3.45 -9.01
N ALA A 138 1.02 4.74 -8.67
CA ALA A 138 -0.18 5.56 -8.73
C ALA A 138 -0.71 5.66 -10.17
N ARG A 139 0.16 5.94 -11.15
CA ARG A 139 -0.19 5.96 -12.58
C ARG A 139 -0.77 4.63 -13.04
N ALA A 140 -0.09 3.52 -12.73
CA ALA A 140 -0.58 2.19 -13.10
C ALA A 140 -1.95 1.88 -12.49
N LYS A 141 -2.19 2.26 -11.22
CA LYS A 141 -3.50 2.13 -10.57
C LYS A 141 -4.58 2.97 -11.26
N LEU A 142 -4.28 4.21 -11.63
CA LEU A 142 -5.23 5.08 -12.34
C LEU A 142 -5.59 4.50 -13.72
N SER A 143 -4.60 4.00 -14.45
CA SER A 143 -4.85 3.32 -15.73
C SER A 143 -5.74 2.08 -15.55
N ASP A 144 -5.51 1.25 -14.53
CA ASP A 144 -6.37 0.08 -14.23
C ASP A 144 -7.84 0.49 -13.96
N LEU A 145 -8.06 1.63 -13.28
CA LEU A 145 -9.40 2.16 -13.01
C LEU A 145 -10.10 2.65 -14.29
N GLN A 146 -9.37 3.35 -15.18
CA GLN A 146 -9.91 3.82 -16.45
C GLN A 146 -10.38 2.64 -17.32
N HIS A 147 -9.60 1.57 -17.41
CA HIS A 147 -9.99 0.36 -18.15
C HIS A 147 -11.22 -0.35 -17.54
N GLY A 148 -11.42 -0.26 -16.22
CA GLY A 148 -12.62 -0.75 -15.55
C GLY A 148 -13.85 0.13 -15.81
N MET A 149 -13.67 1.44 -15.83
CA MET A 149 -14.73 2.43 -16.08
C MET A 149 -15.25 2.36 -17.53
N SER A 150 -14.38 2.06 -18.50
CA SER A 150 -14.82 1.86 -19.89
C SER A 150 -15.68 0.61 -20.12
N ARG A 151 -15.76 -0.32 -19.15
CA ARG A 151 -16.52 -1.58 -19.27
C ARG A 151 -17.85 -1.58 -18.50
N THR A 152 -18.09 -0.57 -17.67
CA THR A 152 -19.32 -0.42 -16.88
C THR A 152 -19.58 1.07 -16.74
N GLY A 153 -20.70 1.54 -17.31
CA GLY A 153 -21.19 2.91 -17.09
C GLY A 153 -21.15 3.27 -15.61
N ALA A 154 -20.76 4.52 -15.33
CA ALA A 154 -20.34 5.08 -14.05
C ALA A 154 -21.14 4.63 -12.80
N PRO A 155 -20.48 4.69 -11.62
CA PRO A 155 -20.76 5.84 -10.78
C PRO A 155 -19.49 6.62 -10.40
N SER A 156 -19.63 7.93 -10.35
CA SER A 156 -18.61 8.88 -9.90
C SER A 156 -18.23 8.61 -8.44
N PHE A 157 -16.99 8.21 -8.19
CA PHE A 157 -16.44 8.21 -6.83
C PHE A 157 -15.79 9.57 -6.58
N SER A 158 -16.51 10.44 -5.89
CA SER A 158 -15.92 11.58 -5.20
C SER A 158 -14.89 11.05 -4.21
N SER A 159 -13.65 11.50 -4.36
CA SER A 159 -12.62 11.32 -3.33
C SER A 159 -13.00 12.21 -2.16
N SER A 160 -13.70 11.64 -1.17
CA SER A 160 -13.90 12.31 0.12
C SER A 160 -12.54 12.40 0.83
N CYS A 161 -11.77 13.43 0.50
CA CYS A 161 -10.84 13.99 1.45
C CYS A 161 -11.69 14.57 2.57
N ASN A 162 -11.64 13.93 3.74
CA ASN A 162 -12.33 14.43 4.93
C ASN A 162 -11.61 15.71 5.35
N SER A 163 -12.01 16.83 4.77
CA SER A 163 -11.70 18.15 5.31
C SER A 163 -12.70 18.35 6.43
N SER A 164 -12.23 18.27 7.67
CA SER A 164 -13.03 18.62 8.83
C SER A 164 -13.44 20.08 8.71
N GLU A 165 -14.67 20.35 8.24
CA GLU A 165 -15.25 21.68 8.30
C GLU A 165 -15.55 22.01 9.76
N THR A 166 -14.66 22.76 10.41
CA THR A 166 -15.00 23.49 11.63
C THR A 166 -15.77 24.74 11.20
N SER A 167 -17.08 24.61 11.08
CA SER A 167 -17.99 25.73 10.90
C SER A 167 -18.13 26.47 12.24
N TYR A 168 -17.68 27.74 12.30
CA TYR A 168 -17.98 28.63 13.40
C TYR A 168 -19.31 29.32 13.10
N SER A 169 -20.34 29.03 13.91
CA SER A 169 -21.59 29.78 13.89
C SER A 169 -21.36 31.16 14.52
N THR A 170 -21.44 32.23 13.74
CA THR A 170 -21.62 33.58 14.28
C THR A 170 -23.12 33.84 14.35
N GLN A 171 -23.67 33.91 15.55
CA GLN A 171 -25.04 34.36 15.78
C GLN A 171 -24.97 35.84 16.20
N SER A 172 -25.61 36.67 15.39
CA SER A 172 -25.98 38.07 15.69
C SER A 172 -27.15 38.13 16.65
#